data_AF-A0A1Y4U142-F1
#
_entry.id   AF-A0A1Y4U142-F1
#
_cell.length_a   1.000
_cell.length_b   1.000
_cell.length_c   1.000
_cell.angle_alpha   90.00
_cell.angle_beta   90.00
_cell.angle_gamma   90.00
#
_symmetry.space_group_name_H-M   'P 1'
#
loop_
_entity.id
_entity.type
_entity.pdbx_description
1 polymer ?
#
loop_
_entity_poly.entity_id
_entity_poly.type
_entity_poly.pdbx_seq_one_letter_code
_entity_poly.pdbx_strand_id
1 'polypeptide(L)' 'MRAVESSVGIRIRRFRLEKNMTQDQLAAKIGVDRTSLSSYEHSKRMPDIFVLCRMADIFEVSLDDLVGRKF' A
#
# COMPACT_ATOMS: atom_id res chain seq x y z
N MET A 1 5.26 -0.87 -23.22
CA MET A 1 4.90 -1.69 -22.04
C MET A 1 5.69 -1.16 -20.83
N ARG A 2 5.15 -0.20 -20.07
CA ARG A 2 5.84 0.49 -18.96
C ARG A 2 4.91 1.02 -17.85
N ALA A 3 3.71 0.46 -17.72
CA ALA A 3 2.69 0.97 -16.79
C ALA A 3 2.48 0.11 -15.53
N VAL A 4 3.08 -1.10 -15.47
CA VAL A 4 2.78 -2.04 -14.38
C VAL A 4 3.56 -1.73 -13.10
N GLU A 5 4.74 -1.09 -13.14
CA GLU A 5 5.48 -0.73 -11.91
C GLU A 5 4.96 0.54 -11.19
N SER A 6 3.95 1.21 -11.73
CA SER A 6 3.62 2.61 -11.36
C SER A 6 2.40 2.77 -10.47
N SER A 7 1.62 1.72 -10.16
CA SER A 7 0.40 1.88 -9.36
C SER A 7 0.69 1.85 -7.86
N VAL A 8 -0.09 2.64 -7.09
CA VAL A 8 -0.02 2.67 -5.62
C VAL A 8 -0.21 1.27 -5.03
N GLY A 9 -1.12 0.46 -5.59
CA GLY A 9 -1.36 -0.91 -5.14
C GLY A 9 -0.13 -1.82 -5.19
N ILE A 10 0.66 -1.70 -6.26
CA ILE A 10 1.88 -2.51 -6.42
C ILE A 10 2.97 -2.05 -5.45
N ARG A 11 3.05 -0.74 -5.17
CA ARG A 11 3.94 -0.18 -4.15
C ARG A 11 3.57 -0.64 -2.74
N ILE A 12 2.27 -0.60 -2.39
CA ILE A 12 1.75 -1.12 -1.12
C ILE A 12 2.18 -2.59 -0.95
N ARG A 13 1.95 -3.43 -1.96
CA ARG A 13 2.34 -4.84 -1.92
C ARG A 13 3.85 -5.00 -1.74
N ARG A 14 4.65 -4.23 -2.46
CA ARG A 14 6.12 -4.28 -2.36
C ARG A 14 6.58 -3.95 -0.94
N PHE A 15 6.18 -2.81 -0.39
CA PHE A 15 6.57 -2.41 0.96
C PHE A 15 6.06 -3.37 2.04
N ARG A 16 4.84 -3.92 1.87
CA ARG A 16 4.33 -4.96 2.77
C ARG A 16 5.26 -6.19 2.80
N LEU A 17 5.68 -6.65 1.63
CA LEU A 17 6.57 -7.81 1.50
C LEU A 17 7.98 -7.51 2.04
N GLU A 18 8.51 -6.30 1.82
CA GLU A 18 9.80 -5.85 2.39
C GLU A 18 9.79 -5.84 3.93
N LYS A 19 8.63 -5.54 4.54
CA LYS A 19 8.43 -5.64 6.00
C LYS A 19 8.02 -7.06 6.47
N ASN A 20 8.07 -8.08 5.60
CA ASN A 20 7.71 -9.47 5.89
C ASN A 20 6.29 -9.65 6.46
N MET A 21 5.33 -8.83 6.03
CA MET A 21 3.95 -8.90 6.53
C MET A 21 3.03 -9.69 5.58
N THR A 22 2.12 -10.49 6.15
CA THR A 22 0.97 -11.06 5.42
C THR A 22 -0.08 -9.96 5.16
N GLN A 23 -1.04 -10.23 4.27
CA GLN A 23 -2.15 -9.31 4.05
C GLN A 23 -2.97 -9.11 5.33
N ASP A 24 -3.25 -10.17 6.09
CA ASP A 24 -3.97 -10.07 7.35
C ASP A 24 -3.25 -9.18 8.38
N GLN A 25 -1.92 -9.30 8.48
CA GLN A 25 -1.12 -8.50 9.40
C GLN A 25 -1.16 -7.01 9.07
N LEU A 26 -0.98 -6.65 7.80
CA LEU A 26 -1.06 -5.24 7.40
C LEU A 26 -2.49 -4.71 7.55
N ALA A 27 -3.50 -5.49 7.13
CA ALA A 27 -4.90 -5.12 7.21
C ALA A 27 -5.32 -4.79 8.66
N ALA A 28 -4.91 -5.63 9.62
CA ALA A 28 -5.13 -5.39 11.03
C ALA A 28 -4.47 -4.08 11.52
N LYS A 29 -3.22 -3.80 11.10
CA LYS A 29 -2.50 -2.57 11.50
C LYS A 29 -3.12 -1.29 10.95
N ILE A 30 -3.70 -1.34 9.75
CA ILE A 30 -4.38 -0.19 9.11
C ILE A 30 -5.90 -0.20 9.33
N GLY A 31 -6.42 -1.08 10.20
CA GLY A 31 -7.84 -1.13 10.57
C GLY A 31 -8.79 -1.37 9.40
N VAL A 32 -8.43 -2.26 8.46
CA VAL A 32 -9.30 -2.70 7.36
C VAL A 32 -9.36 -4.21 7.32
N ASP A 33 -10.31 -4.78 6.57
CA ASP A 33 -10.35 -6.22 6.33
C ASP A 33 -9.32 -6.65 5.25
N ARG A 34 -8.97 -7.94 5.25
CA ARG A 34 -8.01 -8.52 4.28
C ARG A 34 -8.44 -8.35 2.82
N THR A 35 -9.74 -8.36 2.54
CA THR A 35 -10.30 -8.20 1.18
C THR A 35 -10.14 -6.77 0.68
N SER A 36 -10.31 -5.79 1.55
CA SER A 36 -10.03 -4.38 1.30
C SER A 36 -8.55 -4.18 0.97
N LEU A 37 -7.63 -4.74 1.77
CA LEU A 37 -6.21 -4.69 1.45
C LEU A 37 -5.88 -5.38 0.13
N SER A 38 -6.43 -6.56 -0.13
CA SER A 38 -6.24 -7.24 -1.41
C SER A 38 -6.74 -6.38 -2.58
N SER A 39 -7.86 -5.69 -2.41
CA SER A 39 -8.39 -4.77 -3.43
C SER A 39 -7.46 -3.59 -3.68
N TYR A 40 -6.81 -3.06 -2.63
CA TYR A 40 -5.80 -2.02 -2.77
C TYR A 40 -4.58 -2.53 -3.56
N GLU A 41 -4.02 -3.68 -3.18
CA GLU A 41 -2.83 -4.24 -3.82
C GLU A 41 -3.04 -4.61 -5.30
N HIS A 42 -4.27 -4.99 -5.66
CA HIS A 42 -4.66 -5.28 -7.04
C HIS A 42 -5.22 -4.07 -7.78
N SER A 43 -5.11 -2.85 -7.22
CA SER A 43 -5.60 -1.60 -7.82
C SER A 43 -7.10 -1.61 -8.18
N LYS A 44 -7.90 -2.44 -7.49
CA LYS A 44 -9.37 -2.51 -7.66
C LYS A 44 -10.09 -1.40 -6.88
N ARG A 45 -9.45 -0.91 -5.82
CA ARG A 45 -9.94 0.19 -4.98
C ARG A 45 -8.75 1.02 -4.54
N MET A 46 -8.92 2.34 -4.42
CA MET A 46 -7.93 3.21 -3.81
C MET A 46 -8.14 3.27 -2.29
N PRO A 47 -7.08 3.15 -1.48
CA PRO A 47 -7.17 3.50 -0.06
C PRO A 47 -7.41 5.01 0.08
N ASP A 48 -8.10 5.41 1.15
CA ASP A 48 -8.21 6.82 1.50
C ASP A 48 -6.88 7.37 2.04
N ILE A 49 -6.81 8.69 2.19
CA ILE A 49 -5.60 9.39 2.64
C ILE A 49 -5.14 8.95 4.04
N PHE A 50 -6.05 8.63 4.96
CA PHE A 50 -5.69 8.21 6.32
C PHE A 50 -5.14 6.78 6.36
N VAL A 51 -5.64 5.89 5.50
CA VAL A 51 -5.06 4.57 5.29
C VAL A 51 -3.66 4.70 4.66
N LEU A 52 -3.50 5.56 3.66
CA LEU A 52 -2.20 5.80 3.02
C LEU A 52 -1.17 6.37 4.01
N CYS A 53 -1.54 7.34 4.84
CA CYS A 53 -0.65 7.88 5.88
C CYS A 53 -0.21 6.79 6.86
N ARG A 54 -1.16 5.97 7.36
CA ARG A 54 -0.82 4.85 8.27
C ARG A 54 0.10 3.82 7.61
N MET A 55 -0.11 3.52 6.33
CA MET A 55 0.79 2.66 5.57
C MET A 55 2.19 3.28 5.47
N ALA A 56 2.29 4.58 5.16
CA ALA A 56 3.56 5.29 5.08
C ALA A 56 4.33 5.23 6.41
N ASP A 57 3.64 5.44 7.54
CA ASP A 57 4.23 5.31 8.88
C ASP A 57 4.73 3.89 9.17
N ILE A 58 3.92 2.87 8.86
CA ILE A 58 4.28 1.45 9.07
C ILE A 58 5.46 1.03 8.19
N PHE A 59 5.52 1.55 6.97
CA PHE A 59 6.57 1.24 6.02
C PHE A 59 7.83 2.07 6.23
N GLU A 60 7.77 3.12 7.06
CA GLU A 60 8.85 4.08 7.29
C GLU A 60 9.31 4.77 6.00
N VAL A 61 8.35 5.19 5.18
CA VAL A 61 8.58 5.90 3.91
C VAL A 61 7.74 7.16 3.84
N SER A 62 8.12 8.10 2.96
CA SER A 62 7.27 9.26 2.70
C SER A 62 5.99 8.84 1.96
N LEU A 63 4.94 9.65 2.08
CA LEU A 63 3.72 9.44 1.28
C LEU A 63 4.03 9.52 -0.22
N ASP A 64 4.94 10.40 -0.64
CA ASP A 64 5.36 10.55 -2.03
C ASP A 64 6.02 9.25 -2.56
N ASP A 65 6.87 8.59 -1.76
CA ASP A 65 7.46 7.30 -2.09
C ASP A 65 6.40 6.19 -2.19
N LEU A 66 5.43 6.19 -1.26
CA LEU A 66 4.34 5.23 -1.24
C LEU A 66 3.46 5.34 -2.48
N VAL A 67 3.09 6.56 -2.86
CA VAL A 67 2.20 6.80 -4.01
C VAL A 67 2.95 6.94 -5.34
N GLY A 68 4.29 6.97 -5.31
CA GLY A 68 5.13 7.08 -6.49
C GLY A 68 5.17 8.47 -7.12
N ARG A 69 4.93 9.52 -6.33
CA ARG A 69 5.06 10.91 -6.78
C ARG A 69 6.53 11.29 -6.86
N LYS A 70 6.93 11.92 -7.97
CA LYS A 70 8.25 12.51 -8.18
C LYS A 70 8.07 13.97 -8.59
N PHE A 71 8.97 14.83 -8.16
CA PHE A 71 9.07 16.24 -8.59
C PHE A 71 10.25 16.42 -9.53
#